data_AF-A0A1G8W3I8-F1
#
_entry.id   AF-A0A1G8W3I8-F1
#
_cell.length_a   1.000
_cell.length_b   1.000
_cell.length_c   1.000
_cell.angle_alpha   90.00
_cell.angle_beta   90.00
_cell.angle_gamma   90.00
#
_symmetry.space_group_name_H-M   'P 1'
#
loop_
_entity.id
_entity.type
_entity.pdbx_description
1 polymer ?
#
loop_
_entity_poly.entity_id
_entity_poly.type
_entity_poly.pdbx_seq_one_letter_code
_entity_poly.pdbx_strand_id
1 'polypeptide(L)'
;MLATDAHPVYRRLEGYQNHEIVNHQKGEYKRGEAHTNSIESVWALLKRQIVGTHHWVSEKHLQKYVQEMTWRLNRRNMSAADRMNDLFECVAGALPYKVLIS
;
A
#
# COMPACT_ATOMS: atom_id res chain seq x y z
N MET A 1 -6.35 -10.84 12.96
CA MET A 1 -5.06 -11.50 12.81
C MET A 1 -4.13 -10.52 12.12
N LEU A 2 -3.04 -10.11 12.77
CA LEU A 2 -2.06 -9.18 12.22
C LEU A 2 -0.81 -9.99 11.86
N ALA A 3 -0.50 -10.11 10.56
CA ALA A 3 0.69 -10.79 10.09
C ALA A 3 1.73 -9.76 9.66
N THR A 4 2.93 -9.79 10.26
CA THR A 4 4.04 -8.92 9.87
C THR A 4 5.26 -9.75 9.48
N ASP A 5 6.08 -9.21 8.59
CA ASP A 5 7.39 -9.80 8.31
C ASP A 5 8.34 -9.62 9.52
N ALA A 6 9.50 -10.29 9.49
CA ALA A 6 10.50 -10.25 10.55
C ALA A 6 11.36 -8.97 10.59
N HIS A 7 10.95 -7.87 9.94
CA HIS A 7 11.68 -6.62 9.94
C HIS A 7 11.70 -5.99 11.34
N PRO A 8 12.86 -5.51 11.84
CA PRO A 8 13.01 -5.04 13.23
C PRO A 8 12.05 -3.92 13.65
N VAL A 9 11.52 -3.16 12.69
CA VAL A 9 10.55 -2.08 12.92
C VAL A 9 9.25 -2.57 13.56
N TYR A 10 8.87 -3.82 13.31
CA TYR A 10 7.62 -4.41 13.79
C TYR A 10 7.70 -4.91 15.24
N ARG A 11 8.87 -4.87 15.88
CA ARG A 11 9.00 -5.19 17.32
C ARG A 11 8.21 -4.24 18.23
N ARG A 12 7.81 -3.07 17.75
CA ARG A 12 7.05 -2.08 18.54
C ARG A 12 5.54 -2.34 18.56
N LEU A 13 5.05 -3.45 17.99
CA LEU A 13 3.61 -3.77 17.87
C LEU A 13 3.07 -4.68 19.00
N GLU A 14 3.71 -4.68 20.17
CA GLU A 14 3.44 -5.56 21.33
C GLU A 14 2.02 -5.49 21.94
N GLY A 15 1.11 -4.67 21.39
CA GLY A 15 -0.26 -4.50 21.88
C GLY A 15 -1.36 -5.30 21.16
N TYR A 16 -1.04 -6.05 20.10
CA TYR A 16 -2.05 -6.79 19.32
C TYR A 16 -2.05 -8.28 19.69
N GLN A 17 -3.11 -8.74 20.34
CA GLN A 17 -3.20 -10.10 20.91
C GLN A 17 -3.16 -11.27 19.91
N ASN A 18 -3.22 -10.99 18.59
CA ASN A 18 -3.11 -11.98 17.52
C ASN A 18 -2.07 -11.55 16.48
N HIS A 19 -0.84 -11.30 16.93
CA HIS A 19 0.31 -10.94 16.10
C HIS A 19 1.10 -12.20 15.73
N GLU A 20 1.12 -12.56 14.44
CA GLU A 20 1.93 -13.65 13.92
C GLU A 20 3.11 -13.08 13.11
N ILE A 21 4.32 -13.55 13.45
CA ILE A 21 5.57 -13.11 12.83
C ILE A 21 5.99 -14.18 11.82
N VAL A 22 6.13 -13.81 10.54
CA VAL A 22 6.60 -14.71 9.48
C VAL A 22 8.04 -14.35 9.11
N ASN A 23 8.95 -15.31 9.27
CA ASN A 23 10.38 -15.11 9.08
C ASN A 23 10.83 -15.57 7.68
N HIS A 24 10.94 -14.61 6.76
CA HIS A 24 11.36 -14.83 5.37
C HIS A 24 12.80 -15.36 5.22
N GLN A 25 13.69 -15.18 6.22
CA GLN A 25 15.07 -15.66 6.13
C GLN A 25 15.22 -17.19 6.28
N LYS A 26 14.17 -17.88 6.76
CA LYS A 26 14.20 -19.34 6.97
C LYS A 26 13.38 -20.15 5.95
N GLY A 27 12.89 -19.51 4.89
CA GLY A 27 12.08 -20.20 3.86
C GLY A 27 10.66 -20.57 4.32
N GLU A 28 10.16 -19.96 5.40
CA GLU A 28 8.78 -20.12 5.86
C GLU A 28 7.87 -19.14 5.10
N TYR A 29 7.20 -19.64 4.05
CA TYR A 29 6.26 -18.86 3.22
C TYR A 29 4.79 -19.03 3.66
N LYS A 30 4.53 -19.75 4.77
CA LYS A 30 3.17 -20.08 5.19
C LYS A 30 3.06 -20.33 6.69
N ARG A 31 2.13 -19.63 7.35
CA ARG A 31 1.54 -20.04 8.64
C ARG A 31 0.04 -19.72 8.59
N GLY A 32 -0.79 -20.76 8.44
CA GLY A 32 -2.26 -20.63 8.35
C GLY A 32 -2.77 -19.86 7.12
N GLU A 33 -3.75 -18.98 7.35
CA GLU A 33 -4.40 -18.08 6.36
C GLU A 33 -3.57 -16.81 6.06
N ALA A 34 -2.43 -16.62 6.73
CA ALA A 34 -1.54 -15.49 6.49
C ALA A 34 -0.65 -15.77 5.27
N HIS A 35 -1.03 -15.23 4.12
CA HIS A 35 -0.25 -15.30 2.89
C HIS A 35 0.67 -14.08 2.73
N THR A 36 1.97 -14.26 2.89
CA THR A 36 2.99 -13.24 2.59
C THR A 36 3.06 -12.89 1.09
N ASN A 37 2.70 -13.83 0.22
CA ASN A 37 2.59 -13.60 -1.23
C ASN A 37 1.64 -12.43 -1.58
N SER A 38 0.58 -12.22 -0.78
CA SER A 38 -0.37 -11.14 -1.05
C SER A 38 0.27 -9.78 -0.82
N ILE A 39 1.00 -9.58 0.27
CA ILE A 39 1.65 -8.28 0.55
C ILE A 39 2.85 -8.04 -0.38
N GLU A 40 3.61 -9.08 -0.75
CA GLU A 40 4.69 -8.98 -1.73
C GLU A 40 4.18 -8.53 -3.10
N SER A 41 3.02 -9.06 -3.53
CA SER A 41 2.38 -8.64 -4.78
C SER A 41 2.01 -7.16 -4.77
N VAL A 42 1.53 -6.64 -3.64
CA VAL A 42 1.20 -5.23 -3.42
C VAL A 42 2.46 -4.36 -3.54
N TRP A 43 3.55 -4.75 -2.88
CA TRP A 43 4.83 -4.03 -2.97
C TRP A 43 5.41 -4.04 -4.38
N ALA A 44 5.27 -5.15 -5.10
CA ALA A 44 5.72 -5.23 -6.49
C ALA A 44 4.93 -4.29 -7.41
N LEU A 45 3.62 -4.12 -7.18
CA LEU A 45 2.80 -3.17 -7.93
C LEU A 45 3.14 -1.72 -7.60
N LEU A 46 3.34 -1.39 -6.32
CA LEU A 46 3.73 -0.04 -5.89
C LEU A 46 5.06 0.38 -6.52
N LYS A 47 6.08 -0.51 -6.50
CA LYS A 47 7.37 -0.23 -7.14
C LYS A 47 7.23 0.03 -8.63
N ARG A 48 6.39 -0.75 -9.34
CA ARG A 48 6.12 -0.51 -10.77
C ARG A 48 5.42 0.82 -11.02
N GLN A 49 4.47 1.22 -10.16
CA GLN A 49 3.80 2.51 -10.26
C GLN A 49 4.78 3.68 -10.03
N ILE A 50 5.69 3.55 -9.07
CA ILE A 50 6.72 4.57 -8.83
C ILE A 50 7.62 4.70 -10.05
N VAL A 51 8.12 3.59 -10.61
CA VAL A 51 8.99 3.63 -11.79
C VAL A 51 8.24 4.11 -13.04
N GLY A 52 6.97 3.75 -13.21
CA GLY A 52 6.21 4.02 -14.44
C GLY A 52 5.48 5.36 -14.47
N THR A 53 5.00 5.87 -13.33
CA THR A 53 4.19 7.09 -13.26
C THR A 53 4.91 8.21 -12.54
N HIS A 54 5.37 7.96 -11.31
CA HIS A 54 5.80 9.06 -10.44
C HIS A 54 7.27 9.45 -10.61
N HIS A 55 8.14 8.49 -10.99
CA HIS A 55 9.60 8.57 -11.19
C HIS A 55 10.42 9.07 -9.97
N TRP A 56 9.84 9.92 -9.14
CA TRP A 56 10.34 10.42 -7.88
C TRP A 56 9.19 10.56 -6.88
N VAL A 57 9.45 10.20 -5.62
CA VAL A 57 8.46 10.32 -4.53
C VAL A 57 9.07 11.11 -3.38
N SER A 58 8.29 12.04 -2.82
CA SER A 58 8.69 12.73 -1.59
C SER A 58 8.23 11.95 -0.36
N GLU A 59 9.07 11.91 0.67
CA GLU A 59 8.74 11.28 1.96
C GLU A 59 7.43 11.83 2.54
N LYS A 60 7.28 13.15 2.44
CA LYS A 60 6.09 13.91 2.85
C LYS A 60 4.77 13.42 2.24
N HIS A 61 4.80 12.84 1.04
CA HIS A 61 3.59 12.40 0.33
C HIS A 61 3.51 10.90 0.14
N LEU A 62 4.40 10.11 0.78
CA LEU A 62 4.39 8.65 0.70
C LEU A 62 3.01 8.05 0.94
N GLN A 63 2.30 8.55 1.96
CA GLN A 63 0.95 8.08 2.27
C GLN A 63 -0.03 8.27 1.11
N LYS A 64 0.06 9.38 0.38
CA LYS A 64 -0.81 9.67 -0.78
C LYS A 64 -0.52 8.70 -1.93
N TYR A 65 0.74 8.39 -2.19
CA TYR A 65 1.14 7.42 -3.21
C TYR A 65 0.64 6.01 -2.88
N VAL A 66 0.74 5.59 -1.62
CA VAL A 66 0.22 4.29 -1.16
C VAL A 66 -1.31 4.26 -1.28
N GLN A 67 -2.00 5.31 -0.84
CA GLN A 67 -3.46 5.42 -0.98
C GLN A 67 -3.93 5.33 -2.42
N GLU A 68 -3.24 6.02 -3.34
CA GLU A 68 -3.55 5.97 -4.77
C GLU A 68 -3.39 4.54 -5.32
N MET A 69 -2.28 3.88 -5.00
CA MET A 69 -2.02 2.50 -5.41
C MET A 69 -3.11 1.55 -4.89
N THR A 70 -3.44 1.65 -3.60
CA THR A 70 -4.50 0.85 -2.98
C THR A 70 -5.86 1.11 -3.63
N TRP A 71 -6.19 2.37 -3.92
CA TRP A 71 -7.42 2.75 -4.60
C TRP A 71 -7.51 2.10 -6.00
N ARG A 72 -6.41 2.13 -6.76
CA ARG A 72 -6.33 1.47 -8.08
C ARG A 72 -6.44 -0.05 -7.98
N LEU A 73 -5.76 -0.65 -7.02
CA LEU A 73 -5.76 -2.11 -6.83
C LEU A 73 -7.14 -2.65 -6.46
N ASN A 74 -7.86 -1.94 -5.59
CA ASN A 74 -9.21 -2.32 -5.17
C ASN A 74 -10.24 -2.21 -6.30
N ARG A 75 -10.00 -1.30 -7.27
CA ARG A 75 -10.88 -1.03 -8.42
C ARG A 75 -10.42 -1.66 -9.73
N ARG A 76 -9.45 -2.59 -9.67
CA ARG A 76 -8.82 -3.18 -10.88
C ARG A 76 -9.80 -3.91 -11.79
N ASN A 77 -10.90 -4.43 -11.25
CA ASN A 77 -11.92 -5.17 -11.99
C ASN A 77 -13.05 -4.27 -12.52
N MET A 78 -13.05 -2.97 -12.21
CA MET A 78 -14.05 -2.03 -12.72
C MET A 78 -13.75 -1.63 -14.15
N SER A 79 -14.81 -1.30 -14.90
CA SER A 79 -14.67 -0.67 -16.20
C SER A 79 -13.92 0.67 -16.08
N ALA A 80 -13.30 1.11 -17.16
CA ALA A 80 -12.60 2.40 -17.17
C ALA A 80 -13.55 3.57 -16.89
N ALA A 81 -14.79 3.49 -17.38
CA ALA A 81 -15.81 4.51 -17.19
C ALA A 81 -16.24 4.62 -15.71
N ASP A 82 -16.57 3.50 -15.07
CA ASP A 82 -17.00 3.49 -13.67
C ASP A 82 -15.88 4.00 -12.75
N ARG A 83 -14.65 3.57 -13.03
CA ARG A 83 -13.47 4.02 -12.27
C ARG A 83 -13.22 5.52 -12.41
N MET A 84 -13.50 6.08 -13.58
CA MET A 84 -13.38 7.51 -13.81
C MET A 84 -14.46 8.30 -13.06
N ASN A 85 -15.69 7.76 -13.00
CA ASN A 85 -16.77 8.33 -12.19
C ASN A 85 -16.41 8.35 -10.70
N ASP A 86 -15.95 7.22 -10.15
CA ASP A 86 -15.46 7.14 -8.76
C ASP A 86 -14.32 8.14 -8.48
N LEU A 87 -13.44 8.37 -9.46
CA LEU A 87 -12.37 9.35 -9.30
C LEU A 87 -12.93 10.76 -9.15
N PHE A 88 -13.94 11.13 -9.96
CA PHE A 88 -14.56 12.44 -9.88
C PHE A 88 -15.25 12.70 -8.54
N GLU A 89 -15.84 11.67 -7.93
CA GLU A 89 -16.42 11.76 -6.59
C GLU A 89 -15.36 12.05 -5.50
N CYS A 90 -14.10 11.65 -5.73
CA CYS A 90 -13.01 11.90 -4.79
C CYS A 90 -12.40 13.31 -4.88
N VAL A 91 -12.79 14.13 -5.87
CA VAL A 91 -12.17 15.45 -6.09
C VAL A 91 -12.86 16.53 -5.24
N ALA A 92 -12.21 16.92 -4.14
CA ALA A 92 -12.69 17.97 -3.23
C ALA A 92 -12.22 19.39 -3.62
N GLY A 93 -12.11 19.68 -4.92
CA GLY A 93 -11.67 20.98 -5.44
C GLY A 93 -10.17 21.08 -5.75
N ALA A 94 -9.70 22.31 -6.00
CA ALA A 94 -8.31 22.56 -6.41
C ALA A 94 -7.32 22.43 -5.24
N LEU A 95 -6.18 21.78 -5.47
CA LEU A 95 -5.08 21.66 -4.51
C LEU A 95 -4.08 22.82 -4.70
N PRO A 96 -3.97 23.79 -3.78
CA PRO A 96 -3.03 24.90 -3.95
C PRO A 96 -1.59 24.43 -3.78
N TYR A 97 -0.67 24.98 -4.57
CA TYR A 97 0.77 24.64 -4.49
C TYR A 97 1.34 24.80 -3.08
N LYS A 98 0.91 25.85 -2.35
CA LYS A 98 1.32 26.10 -0.96
C LYS A 98 1.03 24.91 -0.05
N VAL A 99 -0.11 24.23 -0.22
CA VAL A 99 -0.51 23.05 0.57
C VAL A 99 0.31 21.82 0.17
N LEU A 100 0.73 21.73 -1.10
CA LEU A 100 1.58 20.65 -1.57
C LEU A 100 2.98 20.74 -0.94
N ILE A 101 3.54 21.96 -0.82
CA ILE A 101 4.90 22.15 -0.29
C ILE A 101 5.00 22.37 1.23
N SER A 102 3.92 22.79 1.92
CA SER A 102 3.86 23.02 3.38
C SER A 102 3.87 21.77 4.25
#